data_AF-A0A418RGJ2-F1
#
_entry.id   AF-A0A418RGJ2-F1
#
_cell.length_a   1.000
_cell.length_b   1.000
_cell.length_c   1.000
_cell.angle_alpha   90.00
_cell.angle_beta   90.00
_cell.angle_gamma   90.00
#
_symmetry.space_group_name_H-M   'P 1'
#
loop_
_entity.id
_entity.type
_entity.pdbx_description
1 polymer ?
#
loop_
_entity_poly.entity_id
_entity_poly.type
_entity_poly.pdbx_seq_one_letter_code
_entity_poly.pdbx_strand_id
1 'polypeptide(L)'
;MSLFYAFLAIIKRDLLLAVRRRTEIANPLLFFILVITLFPLGIGAQPHLLQAIAPGIIWVSALLAAMLSLDSLFRSDFDDGSLEQILLSPYPTSILVLAKIIAHWLVTGLPLLIVAPLLAVFLGMPTQSLGVLLLTLLLGTPVLSLIGAIGVALTVGLRRGGMILSLLVLPLYVPVLIFAGNAVEMAGSGLPVDAQINILISMLCLSLVLAPWPTAAALKMSVN
;
A
#
# COMPACT_ATOMS: atom_id res chain seq x y z
N MET A 1 -5.47 -9.49 -29.60
CA MET A 1 -5.95 -9.65 -28.21
C MET A 1 -6.36 -8.28 -27.68
N SER A 2 -7.44 -8.15 -26.91
CA SER A 2 -7.89 -6.83 -26.43
C SER A 2 -7.04 -6.34 -25.25
N LEU A 3 -6.98 -5.02 -25.09
CA LEU A 3 -6.32 -4.36 -23.96
C LEU A 3 -6.82 -4.86 -22.59
N PHE A 4 -8.12 -5.11 -22.49
CA PHE A 4 -8.75 -5.63 -21.29
C PHE A 4 -8.28 -7.05 -20.94
N TYR A 5 -8.10 -7.92 -21.96
CA TYR A 5 -7.54 -9.25 -21.74
C TYR A 5 -6.10 -9.18 -21.23
N ALA A 6 -5.27 -8.29 -21.77
CA ALA A 6 -3.88 -8.11 -21.31
C ALA A 6 -3.84 -7.63 -19.85
N PHE A 7 -4.68 -6.65 -19.51
CA PHE A 7 -4.83 -6.16 -18.13
C PHE A 7 -5.21 -7.28 -17.14
N LEU A 8 -6.25 -8.06 -17.45
CA LEU A 8 -6.68 -9.17 -16.60
C LEU A 8 -5.65 -10.31 -16.55
N ALA A 9 -4.92 -10.55 -17.64
CA ALA A 9 -3.88 -11.57 -17.68
C ALA A 9 -2.74 -11.26 -16.71
N ILE A 10 -2.30 -10.00 -16.64
CA ILE A 10 -1.29 -9.56 -15.67
C ILE A 10 -1.77 -9.74 -14.23
N ILE A 11 -3.00 -9.28 -13.92
CA ILE A 11 -3.56 -9.43 -12.56
C ILE A 11 -3.63 -10.91 -12.18
N LYS A 12 -4.18 -11.75 -13.05
CA LYS A 12 -4.32 -13.19 -12.78
C LYS A 12 -2.96 -13.85 -12.58
N ARG A 13 -1.96 -13.51 -13.42
CA ARG A 13 -0.60 -14.02 -13.31
C ARG A 13 -0.01 -13.68 -11.94
N ASP A 14 -0.04 -12.42 -11.56
CA ASP A 14 0.58 -11.93 -10.32
C ASP A 14 -0.12 -12.51 -9.07
N LEU A 15 -1.45 -12.59 -9.07
CA LEU A 15 -2.20 -13.26 -7.99
C LEU A 15 -1.83 -14.75 -7.88
N LEU A 16 -1.69 -15.47 -8.99
CA LEU A 16 -1.27 -16.87 -8.98
C LEU A 16 0.16 -17.04 -8.46
N LEU A 17 1.08 -16.13 -8.82
CA LEU A 17 2.45 -16.14 -8.33
C LEU A 17 2.51 -15.88 -6.82
N ALA A 18 1.76 -14.88 -6.33
CA ALA A 18 1.69 -14.55 -4.91
C ALA A 18 1.12 -15.70 -4.06
N VAL A 19 0.10 -16.41 -4.55
CA VAL A 19 -0.45 -17.60 -3.87
C VAL A 19 0.58 -18.74 -3.79
N ARG A 20 1.42 -18.88 -4.82
CA ARG A 20 2.51 -19.87 -4.83
C ARG A 20 3.67 -19.44 -3.92
N ARG A 21 3.95 -18.14 -3.84
CA ARG A 21 4.98 -17.52 -2.99
C ARG A 21 4.35 -16.92 -1.74
N ARG A 22 3.86 -17.77 -0.84
CA ARG A 22 3.14 -17.35 0.39
C ARG A 22 3.89 -16.32 1.24
N THR A 23 5.21 -16.26 1.15
CA THR A 23 6.06 -15.26 1.81
C THR A 23 5.74 -13.82 1.40
N GLU A 24 5.31 -13.58 0.16
CA GLU A 24 4.94 -12.25 -0.33
C GLU A 24 3.69 -11.70 0.38
N ILE A 25 2.76 -12.58 0.77
CA ILE A 25 1.57 -12.23 1.55
C ILE A 25 1.90 -12.23 3.06
N ALA A 26 2.60 -13.26 3.52
CA ALA A 26 2.84 -13.49 4.94
C ALA A 26 3.75 -12.42 5.55
N ASN A 27 4.82 -12.00 4.87
CA ASN A 27 5.80 -11.09 5.47
C ASN A 27 5.20 -9.71 5.84
N PRO A 28 4.50 -9.01 4.93
CA PRO A 28 3.88 -7.71 5.27
C PRO A 28 2.79 -7.86 6.33
N LEU A 29 1.99 -8.93 6.27
CA LEU A 29 0.92 -9.19 7.21
C LEU A 29 1.43 -9.49 8.61
N LEU A 30 2.44 -10.36 8.72
CA LEU A 30 3.10 -10.67 10.00
C LEU A 30 3.80 -9.43 10.55
N PHE A 31 4.47 -8.65 9.71
CA PHE A 31 5.09 -7.40 10.14
C PHE A 31 4.05 -6.43 10.72
N PHE A 32 2.91 -6.25 10.05
CA PHE A 32 1.82 -5.42 10.53
C PHE A 32 1.27 -5.88 11.90
N ILE A 33 1.02 -7.19 12.05
CA ILE A 33 0.58 -7.79 13.31
C ILE A 33 1.64 -7.59 14.41
N LEU A 34 2.91 -7.87 14.10
CA LEU A 34 4.01 -7.77 15.05
C LEU A 34 4.17 -6.33 15.55
N VAL A 35 4.19 -5.34 14.66
CA VAL A 35 4.32 -3.94 15.09
C VAL A 35 3.16 -3.57 16.01
N ILE A 36 1.92 -3.87 15.63
CA ILE A 36 0.74 -3.52 16.44
C ILE A 36 0.75 -4.23 17.80
N THR A 37 1.17 -5.49 17.86
CA THR A 37 1.25 -6.26 19.12
C THR A 37 2.38 -5.81 20.04
N LEU A 38 3.49 -5.33 19.47
CA LEU A 38 4.64 -4.84 20.23
C LEU A 38 4.39 -3.47 20.88
N PHE A 39 3.54 -2.63 20.30
CA PHE A 39 3.26 -1.29 20.86
C PHE A 39 2.70 -1.33 22.29
N PRO A 40 1.64 -2.08 22.61
CA PRO A 40 1.16 -2.22 23.99
C PRO A 40 2.20 -2.81 24.96
N LEU A 41 3.07 -3.70 24.48
CA LEU A 41 4.16 -4.27 25.28
C LEU A 41 5.24 -3.22 25.59
N GLY A 42 5.54 -2.33 24.65
CA GLY A 42 6.54 -1.27 24.82
C GLY A 42 6.06 -0.08 25.64
N ILE A 43 4.79 0.31 25.49
CA ILE A 43 4.19 1.46 26.19
C ILE A 43 3.64 1.06 27.57
N GLY A 44 3.27 -0.20 27.74
CA GLY A 44 2.58 -0.71 28.91
C GLY A 44 1.05 -0.63 28.78
N ALA A 45 0.34 -1.30 29.69
CA ALA A 45 -1.11 -1.41 29.69
C ALA A 45 -1.80 -0.13 30.20
N GLN A 46 -1.67 0.98 29.47
CA GLN A 46 -2.41 2.23 29.69
C GLN A 46 -3.52 2.37 28.63
N PRO A 47 -4.77 1.92 28.91
CA PRO A 47 -5.80 1.80 27.89
C PRO A 47 -6.15 3.13 27.21
N HIS A 48 -6.21 4.22 27.96
CA HIS A 48 -6.51 5.55 27.42
C HIS A 48 -5.43 6.06 26.46
N LEU A 49 -4.15 5.83 26.80
CA LEU A 49 -3.05 6.21 25.92
C LEU A 49 -3.07 5.36 24.65
N LEU A 50 -3.24 4.04 24.77
CA LEU A 50 -3.30 3.12 23.63
C LEU A 50 -4.45 3.46 22.68
N GLN A 51 -5.63 3.77 23.22
CA GLN A 51 -6.78 4.21 22.43
C GLN A 51 -6.49 5.48 21.64
N ALA A 52 -5.86 6.47 22.27
CA ALA A 52 -5.56 7.76 21.64
C ALA A 52 -4.58 7.62 20.46
N ILE A 53 -3.59 6.74 20.57
CA ILE A 53 -2.56 6.54 19.55
C ILE A 53 -2.87 5.40 18.56
N ALA A 54 -3.92 4.62 18.80
CA ALA A 54 -4.29 3.47 17.97
C ALA A 54 -4.42 3.78 16.48
N PRO A 55 -5.08 4.90 16.05
CA PRO A 55 -5.16 5.25 14.63
C PRO A 55 -3.77 5.42 14.00
N GLY A 56 -2.87 6.10 14.71
CA GLY A 56 -1.50 6.33 14.29
C GLY A 56 -0.69 5.04 14.21
N ILE A 57 -0.79 4.18 15.23
CA ILE A 57 -0.13 2.86 15.25
C ILE A 57 -0.54 2.03 14.03
N ILE A 58 -1.84 1.93 13.76
CA ILE A 58 -2.35 1.12 12.64
C ILE A 58 -1.84 1.68 11.31
N TRP A 59 -1.91 2.99 11.11
CA TRP A 59 -1.47 3.60 9.85
C TRP A 59 0.04 3.54 9.62
N VAL A 60 0.84 3.77 10.66
CA VAL A 60 2.30 3.62 10.57
C VAL A 60 2.67 2.16 10.31
N SER A 61 2.01 1.21 10.98
CA SER A 61 2.23 -0.22 10.76
C SER A 61 1.86 -0.62 9.33
N ALA A 62 0.73 -0.13 8.81
CA ALA A 62 0.28 -0.41 7.44
C ALA A 62 1.25 0.17 6.41
N LEU A 63 1.77 1.39 6.64
CA LEU A 63 2.78 2.01 5.77
C LEU A 63 4.08 1.20 5.75
N LEU A 64 4.60 0.82 6.91
CA LEU A 64 5.82 0.04 6.99
C LEU A 64 5.66 -1.35 6.35
N ALA A 65 4.50 -2.00 6.55
CA ALA A 65 4.16 -3.24 5.86
C ALA A 65 4.09 -3.05 4.34
N ALA A 66 3.46 -1.96 3.87
CA ALA A 66 3.41 -1.63 2.45
C ALA A 66 4.82 -1.43 1.88
N MET A 67 5.70 -0.69 2.58
CA MET A 67 7.09 -0.48 2.16
C MET A 67 7.89 -1.77 2.05
N LEU A 68 7.71 -2.72 2.98
CA LEU A 68 8.35 -4.04 2.92
C LEU A 68 7.91 -4.80 1.67
N SER A 69 6.65 -4.70 1.29
CA SER A 69 6.09 -5.41 0.15
C SER A 69 6.43 -4.75 -1.19
N LEU A 70 6.55 -3.43 -1.22
CA LEU A 70 6.72 -2.63 -2.44
C LEU A 70 8.01 -2.96 -3.19
N ASP A 71 9.10 -3.31 -2.49
CA ASP A 71 10.37 -3.69 -3.11
C ASP A 71 10.20 -4.85 -4.11
N SER A 72 9.31 -5.80 -3.79
CA SER A 72 9.05 -6.97 -4.64
C SER A 72 8.19 -6.69 -5.89
N LEU A 73 7.52 -5.51 -5.96
CA LEU A 73 6.51 -5.19 -6.96
C LEU A 73 7.03 -5.33 -8.41
N PHE A 74 8.21 -4.81 -8.71
CA PHE A 74 8.83 -4.91 -10.03
C PHE A 74 10.13 -5.73 -10.02
N ARG A 75 10.72 -5.93 -8.84
CA ARG A 75 12.04 -6.54 -8.70
C ARG A 75 12.06 -8.01 -9.13
N SER A 76 11.05 -8.77 -8.75
CA SER A 76 10.94 -10.19 -9.11
C SER A 76 10.89 -10.41 -10.63
N ASP A 77 10.09 -9.61 -11.34
CA ASP A 77 10.00 -9.64 -12.79
C ASP A 77 11.26 -9.08 -13.47
N PHE A 78 11.96 -8.14 -12.84
CA PHE A 78 13.22 -7.60 -13.37
C PHE A 78 14.35 -8.64 -13.26
N ASP A 79 14.45 -9.32 -12.12
CA ASP A 79 15.52 -10.30 -11.87
C ASP A 79 15.36 -11.55 -12.76
N ASP A 80 14.15 -11.90 -13.22
CA ASP A 80 13.89 -13.06 -14.11
C ASP A 80 13.73 -12.72 -15.60
N GLY A 81 13.84 -11.44 -15.97
CA GLY A 81 13.74 -10.98 -17.36
C GLY A 81 12.30 -10.81 -17.89
N SER A 82 11.28 -11.07 -17.06
CA SER A 82 9.87 -10.93 -17.46
C SER A 82 9.46 -9.47 -17.64
N LEU A 83 10.08 -8.54 -16.90
CA LEU A 83 9.75 -7.13 -16.96
C LEU A 83 10.05 -6.55 -18.35
N GLU A 84 11.18 -6.91 -18.93
CA GLU A 84 11.60 -6.57 -20.30
C GLU A 84 10.55 -7.03 -21.31
N GLN A 85 10.05 -8.27 -21.17
CA GLN A 85 9.02 -8.81 -22.05
C GLN A 85 7.70 -8.04 -21.94
N ILE A 86 7.32 -7.62 -20.74
CA ILE A 86 6.12 -6.78 -20.52
C ILE A 86 6.31 -5.42 -21.20
N LEU A 87 7.49 -4.80 -21.07
CA LEU A 87 7.79 -3.49 -21.65
C LEU A 87 7.86 -3.51 -23.18
N LEU A 88 8.25 -4.62 -23.79
CA LEU A 88 8.29 -4.84 -25.25
C LEU A 88 6.92 -5.25 -25.84
N SER A 89 5.93 -5.54 -25.00
CA SER A 89 4.61 -5.93 -25.46
C SER A 89 3.91 -4.79 -26.23
N PRO A 90 2.98 -5.10 -27.16
CA PRO A 90 2.31 -4.10 -27.99
C PRO A 90 1.27 -3.24 -27.23
N TYR A 91 1.12 -3.42 -25.91
CA TYR A 91 0.12 -2.74 -25.11
C TYR A 91 0.69 -1.50 -24.40
N PRO A 92 -0.15 -0.49 -24.11
CA PRO A 92 0.26 0.67 -23.32
C PRO A 92 0.82 0.26 -21.96
N THR A 93 2.10 0.57 -21.73
CA THR A 93 2.83 0.18 -20.51
C THR A 93 2.15 0.69 -19.24
N SER A 94 1.58 1.90 -19.26
CA SER A 94 0.86 2.48 -18.12
C SER A 94 -0.30 1.60 -17.64
N ILE A 95 -1.00 0.93 -18.55
CA ILE A 95 -2.14 0.06 -18.22
C ILE A 95 -1.65 -1.27 -17.63
N LEU A 96 -0.55 -1.81 -18.15
CA LEU A 96 0.06 -3.02 -17.58
C LEU A 96 0.65 -2.76 -16.20
N VAL A 97 1.26 -1.58 -16.01
CA VAL A 97 1.75 -1.12 -14.70
C VAL A 97 0.59 -0.98 -13.71
N LEU A 98 -0.51 -0.36 -14.12
CA LEU A 98 -1.70 -0.25 -13.26
C LEU A 98 -2.23 -1.64 -12.86
N ALA A 99 -2.26 -2.61 -13.79
CA ALA A 99 -2.61 -3.99 -13.49
C ALA A 99 -1.71 -4.59 -12.40
N LYS A 100 -0.39 -4.41 -12.50
CA LYS A 100 0.57 -4.87 -11.49
C LYS A 100 0.35 -4.22 -10.13
N ILE A 101 0.13 -2.91 -10.10
CA ILE A 101 -0.12 -2.17 -8.85
C ILE A 101 -1.40 -2.68 -8.17
N ILE A 102 -2.47 -2.92 -8.93
CA ILE A 102 -3.72 -3.48 -8.41
C ILE A 102 -3.50 -4.89 -7.89
N ALA A 103 -2.80 -5.75 -8.64
CA ALA A 103 -2.50 -7.11 -8.19
C ALA A 103 -1.71 -7.09 -6.87
N HIS A 104 -0.69 -6.24 -6.78
CA HIS A 104 0.07 -6.06 -5.56
C HIS A 104 -0.79 -5.58 -4.39
N TRP A 105 -1.64 -4.57 -4.58
CA TRP A 105 -2.54 -4.10 -3.53
C TRP A 105 -3.53 -5.19 -3.07
N LEU A 106 -4.03 -6.03 -3.99
CA LEU A 106 -4.88 -7.17 -3.63
C LEU A 106 -4.13 -8.23 -2.81
N VAL A 107 -2.82 -8.40 -3.05
CA VAL A 107 -1.97 -9.36 -2.34
C VAL A 107 -1.59 -8.86 -0.96
N THR A 108 -1.38 -7.56 -0.80
CA THR A 108 -0.80 -6.98 0.43
C THR A 108 -1.81 -6.14 1.22
N GLY A 109 -2.48 -5.21 0.57
CA GLY A 109 -3.46 -4.30 1.17
C GLY A 109 -4.75 -4.98 1.60
N LEU A 110 -5.29 -5.91 0.79
CA LEU A 110 -6.54 -6.59 1.13
C LEU A 110 -6.42 -7.46 2.39
N PRO A 111 -5.39 -8.31 2.57
CA PRO A 111 -5.19 -9.02 3.84
C PRO A 111 -5.02 -8.10 5.04
N LEU A 112 -4.31 -6.97 4.89
CA LEU A 112 -4.18 -5.96 5.94
C LEU A 112 -5.54 -5.38 6.33
N LEU A 113 -6.37 -5.05 5.34
CA LEU A 113 -7.73 -4.53 5.57
C LEU A 113 -8.61 -5.52 6.31
N ILE A 114 -8.50 -6.82 6.01
CA ILE A 114 -9.26 -7.88 6.69
C ILE A 114 -8.81 -8.04 8.15
N VAL A 115 -7.51 -7.93 8.42
CA VAL A 115 -6.96 -8.12 9.78
C VAL A 115 -7.05 -6.85 10.64
N ALA A 116 -7.10 -5.67 10.03
CA ALA A 116 -7.09 -4.39 10.74
C ALA A 116 -8.20 -4.22 11.81
N PRO A 117 -9.47 -4.62 11.60
CA PRO A 117 -10.50 -4.52 12.63
C PRO A 117 -10.17 -5.30 13.90
N LEU A 118 -9.61 -6.50 13.75
CA LEU A 118 -9.20 -7.33 14.88
C LEU A 118 -8.11 -6.64 15.69
N LEU A 119 -7.12 -6.06 15.01
CA LEU A 119 -6.01 -5.34 15.64
C LEU A 119 -6.44 -4.00 16.24
N ALA A 120 -7.43 -3.33 15.64
CA ALA A 120 -8.03 -2.12 16.19
C ALA A 120 -8.74 -2.39 17.52
N VAL A 121 -9.52 -3.47 17.59
CA VAL A 121 -10.15 -3.91 18.84
C VAL A 121 -9.09 -4.31 19.87
N PHE A 122 -8.01 -4.97 19.45
CA PHE A 122 -6.87 -5.29 20.32
C PHE A 122 -6.22 -4.04 20.95
N LEU A 123 -6.15 -2.93 20.21
CA LEU A 123 -5.68 -1.63 20.73
C LEU A 123 -6.73 -0.86 21.57
N GLY A 124 -7.91 -1.46 21.79
CA GLY A 124 -8.98 -0.88 22.60
C GLY A 124 -9.82 0.18 21.87
N MET A 125 -9.70 0.28 20.54
CA MET A 125 -10.30 1.34 19.75
C MET A 125 -11.85 1.33 19.80
N PRO A 126 -12.51 2.50 19.84
CA PRO A 126 -13.98 2.57 19.83
C PRO A 126 -14.58 1.94 18.57
N THR A 127 -15.67 1.19 18.73
CA THR A 127 -16.35 0.50 17.63
C THR A 127 -16.87 1.45 16.54
N GLN A 128 -17.21 2.69 16.90
CA GLN A 128 -17.68 3.73 16.00
C GLN A 128 -16.61 4.14 14.98
N SER A 129 -15.33 4.06 15.36
CA SER A 129 -14.20 4.41 14.50
C SER A 129 -13.82 3.30 13.53
N LEU A 130 -14.26 2.06 13.74
CA LEU A 130 -13.86 0.91 12.92
C LEU A 130 -14.29 1.05 11.45
N GLY A 131 -15.49 1.57 11.22
CA GLY A 131 -15.97 1.81 9.86
C GLY A 131 -15.11 2.82 9.11
N VAL A 132 -14.73 3.92 9.79
CA VAL A 132 -13.85 4.95 9.22
C VAL A 132 -12.43 4.43 9.06
N LEU A 133 -11.92 3.59 9.98
CA LEU A 133 -10.63 2.93 9.82
C LEU A 133 -10.60 2.07 8.55
N LEU A 134 -11.62 1.23 8.35
CA LEU A 134 -11.71 0.39 7.16
C LEU A 134 -11.80 1.22 5.88
N LEU A 135 -12.63 2.27 5.89
CA LEU A 135 -12.78 3.17 4.74
C LEU A 135 -11.48 3.88 4.41
N THR A 136 -10.80 4.43 5.43
CA THR A 136 -9.52 5.12 5.22
C THR A 136 -8.45 4.16 4.74
N LEU A 137 -8.37 2.93 5.26
CA LEU A 137 -7.42 1.91 4.78
C LEU A 137 -7.73 1.51 3.33
N LEU A 138 -9.00 1.33 2.99
CA LEU A 138 -9.45 1.03 1.63
C LEU A 138 -9.06 2.13 0.64
N LEU A 139 -9.10 3.40 1.05
CA LEU A 139 -8.77 4.55 0.20
C LEU A 139 -7.27 4.86 0.17
N GLY A 140 -6.61 4.83 1.33
CA GLY A 140 -5.22 5.26 1.46
C GLY A 140 -4.21 4.17 1.10
N THR A 141 -4.46 2.89 1.39
CA THR A 141 -3.48 1.84 1.03
C THR A 141 -3.26 1.68 -0.48
N PRO A 142 -4.27 1.82 -1.38
CA PRO A 142 -4.01 1.90 -2.82
C PRO A 142 -3.21 3.14 -3.21
N VAL A 143 -3.44 4.29 -2.56
CA VAL A 143 -2.64 5.51 -2.78
C VAL A 143 -1.17 5.24 -2.46
N LEU A 144 -0.89 4.57 -1.34
CA LEU A 144 0.47 4.16 -0.98
C LEU A 144 1.06 3.25 -2.07
N SER A 145 0.34 2.25 -2.55
CA SER A 145 0.82 1.38 -3.64
C SER A 145 1.09 2.14 -4.95
N LEU A 146 0.21 3.07 -5.33
CA LEU A 146 0.34 3.88 -6.54
C LEU A 146 1.56 4.81 -6.48
N ILE A 147 1.71 5.56 -5.40
CA ILE A 147 2.85 6.46 -5.21
C ILE A 147 4.15 5.65 -5.04
N GLY A 148 4.11 4.58 -4.26
CA GLY A 148 5.24 3.68 -4.04
C GLY A 148 5.76 3.04 -5.32
N ALA A 149 4.87 2.67 -6.23
CA ALA A 149 5.25 2.11 -7.52
C ALA A 149 6.15 3.06 -8.34
N ILE A 150 5.94 4.38 -8.26
CA ILE A 150 6.82 5.37 -8.90
C ILE A 150 8.24 5.25 -8.35
N GLY A 151 8.38 5.23 -7.03
CA GLY A 151 9.69 5.13 -6.39
C GLY A 151 10.40 3.81 -6.66
N VAL A 152 9.66 2.68 -6.67
CA VAL A 152 10.25 1.35 -6.95
C VAL A 152 10.70 1.29 -8.40
N ALA A 153 9.89 1.80 -9.34
CA ALA A 153 10.25 1.85 -10.75
C ALA A 153 11.53 2.65 -11.00
N LEU A 154 11.74 3.78 -10.31
CA LEU A 154 12.97 4.59 -10.43
C LEU A 154 14.22 3.90 -9.87
N THR A 155 14.04 2.91 -9.00
CA THR A 155 15.14 2.28 -8.24
C THR A 155 15.33 0.80 -8.54
N VAL A 156 14.53 0.22 -9.43
CA VAL A 156 14.52 -1.24 -9.72
C VAL A 156 15.88 -1.74 -10.20
N GLY A 157 16.59 -0.95 -11.02
CA GLY A 157 17.93 -1.30 -11.53
C GLY A 157 19.08 -1.14 -10.51
N LEU A 158 18.82 -0.63 -9.30
CA LEU A 158 19.84 -0.35 -8.29
C LEU A 158 20.01 -1.53 -7.31
N ARG A 159 21.25 -1.82 -6.91
CA ARG A 159 21.58 -2.90 -5.92
C ARG A 159 21.11 -2.61 -4.48
N ARG A 160 20.53 -1.43 -4.20
CA ARG A 160 19.96 -1.01 -2.89
C ARG A 160 18.71 -0.12 -3.03
N GLY A 161 17.84 -0.45 -3.98
CA GLY A 161 16.69 0.39 -4.33
C GLY A 161 15.75 0.71 -3.16
N GLY A 162 15.45 -0.25 -2.29
CA GLY A 162 14.54 -0.08 -1.16
C GLY A 162 14.88 1.05 -0.16
N MET A 163 16.16 1.37 0.04
CA MET A 163 16.54 2.48 0.94
C MET A 163 16.32 3.85 0.28
N ILE A 164 16.64 3.98 -1.01
CA ILE A 164 16.44 5.20 -1.80
C ILE A 164 14.94 5.45 -2.01
N LEU A 165 14.18 4.37 -2.26
CA LEU A 165 12.73 4.35 -2.28
C LEU A 165 12.13 4.99 -1.03
N SER A 166 12.62 4.58 0.14
CA SER A 166 12.12 5.06 1.42
C SER A 166 12.29 6.57 1.57
N LEU A 167 13.49 7.07 1.24
CA LEU A 167 13.82 8.50 1.32
C LEU A 167 12.98 9.35 0.35
N LEU A 168 12.71 8.84 -0.85
CA LEU A 168 11.98 9.56 -1.89
C LEU A 168 10.48 9.60 -1.61
N VAL A 169 9.91 8.48 -1.16
CA VAL A 169 8.46 8.29 -1.11
C VAL A 169 7.84 8.68 0.23
N LEU A 170 8.60 8.58 1.34
CA LEU A 170 8.08 8.92 2.67
C LEU A 170 7.43 10.32 2.75
N PRO A 171 8.03 11.40 2.21
CA PRO A 171 7.39 12.72 2.23
C PRO A 171 6.02 12.76 1.52
N LEU A 172 5.84 11.96 0.47
CA LEU A 172 4.58 11.86 -0.27
C LEU A 172 3.53 11.01 0.46
N TYR A 173 3.95 10.13 1.37
CA TYR A 173 3.04 9.34 2.21
C TYR A 173 2.52 10.10 3.42
N VAL A 174 3.27 11.08 3.94
CA VAL A 174 2.88 11.86 5.12
C VAL A 174 1.47 12.47 4.99
N PRO A 175 1.08 13.10 3.87
CA PRO A 175 -0.29 13.61 3.72
C PRO A 175 -1.36 12.52 3.87
N VAL A 176 -1.14 11.34 3.29
CA VAL A 176 -2.08 10.21 3.41
C VAL A 176 -2.23 9.80 4.87
N LEU A 177 -1.11 9.67 5.60
CA LEU A 177 -1.11 9.33 7.02
C LEU A 177 -1.84 10.38 7.86
N ILE A 178 -1.60 11.67 7.61
CA ILE A 178 -2.21 12.78 8.35
C ILE A 178 -3.73 12.72 8.21
N PHE A 179 -4.25 12.70 6.97
CA PHE A 179 -5.70 12.73 6.75
C PHE A 179 -6.37 11.43 7.20
N ALA A 180 -5.73 10.29 6.97
CA ALA A 180 -6.31 9.01 7.35
C ALA A 180 -6.32 8.79 8.87
N GLY A 181 -5.22 9.09 9.57
CA GLY A 181 -5.17 9.04 11.04
C GLY A 181 -6.17 10.01 11.67
N ASN A 182 -6.21 11.25 11.17
CA ASN A 182 -7.12 12.28 11.69
C ASN A 182 -8.60 11.95 11.44
N ALA A 183 -8.97 11.37 10.30
CA ALA A 183 -10.34 10.92 10.04
C ALA A 183 -10.81 9.92 11.11
N VAL A 184 -9.93 8.98 11.44
CA VAL A 184 -10.21 7.90 12.38
C VAL A 184 -10.30 8.43 13.82
N GLU A 185 -9.44 9.37 14.20
CA GLU A 185 -9.49 10.09 15.48
C GLU A 185 -10.79 10.90 15.63
N MET A 186 -11.18 11.65 14.60
CA MET A 186 -12.43 12.41 14.59
C MET A 186 -13.66 11.51 14.71
N ALA A 187 -13.66 10.36 14.03
CA ALA A 187 -14.71 9.36 14.18
C ALA A 187 -14.84 8.86 15.62
N GLY A 188 -13.70 8.65 16.31
CA GLY A 188 -13.67 8.26 17.72
C GLY A 188 -14.23 9.32 18.68
N SER A 189 -14.13 10.59 18.27
CA SER A 189 -14.66 11.74 19.01
C SER A 189 -16.10 12.09 18.62
N GLY A 190 -16.73 11.34 17.70
CA GLY A 190 -18.07 11.64 17.20
C GLY A 190 -18.16 12.89 16.32
N LEU A 191 -17.03 13.34 15.77
CA LEU A 191 -16.94 14.50 14.90
C LEU A 191 -17.10 14.10 13.42
N PRO A 192 -17.54 15.03 12.54
CA PRO A 192 -17.70 14.75 11.12
C PRO A 192 -16.37 14.45 10.43
N VAL A 193 -16.34 13.46 9.55
CA VAL A 193 -15.11 12.96 8.87
C VAL A 193 -15.07 13.27 7.37
N ASP A 194 -16.09 13.94 6.83
CA ASP A 194 -16.29 14.10 5.39
C ASP A 194 -15.12 14.80 4.71
N ALA A 195 -14.51 15.80 5.36
CA ALA A 195 -13.40 16.55 4.81
C ALA A 195 -12.17 15.66 4.55
N GLN A 196 -11.79 14.86 5.53
CA GLN A 196 -10.63 13.96 5.44
C GLN A 196 -10.87 12.86 4.41
N ILE A 197 -12.08 12.28 4.40
CA ILE A 197 -12.44 11.26 3.42
C ILE A 197 -12.44 11.83 2.00
N ASN A 198 -13.00 13.01 1.78
CA ASN A 198 -12.98 13.66 0.46
C ASN A 198 -11.55 13.96 -0.02
N ILE A 199 -10.65 14.32 0.88
CA ILE A 199 -9.22 14.49 0.55
C ILE A 199 -8.58 13.16 0.17
N LEU A 200 -8.83 12.08 0.92
CA LEU A 200 -8.32 10.75 0.57
C LEU A 200 -8.85 10.25 -0.78
N ILE A 201 -10.13 10.47 -1.07
CA ILE A 201 -10.72 10.18 -2.38
C ILE A 201 -10.03 11.00 -3.47
N SER A 202 -9.78 12.29 -3.23
CA SER A 202 -9.07 13.16 -4.17
C SER A 202 -7.65 12.67 -4.44
N MET A 203 -6.92 12.27 -3.40
CA MET A 203 -5.59 11.66 -3.52
C MET A 203 -5.63 10.34 -4.29
N LEU A 204 -6.64 9.50 -4.06
CA LEU A 204 -6.84 8.24 -4.79
C LEU A 204 -7.11 8.51 -6.27
N CYS A 205 -8.05 9.38 -6.60
CA CYS A 205 -8.35 9.74 -7.99
C CYS A 205 -7.13 10.33 -8.70
N LEU A 206 -6.41 11.25 -8.05
CA LEU A 206 -5.22 11.89 -8.60
C LEU A 206 -4.10 10.86 -8.82
N SER A 207 -3.82 10.02 -7.84
CA SER A 207 -2.78 8.98 -7.97
C SER A 207 -3.14 7.91 -8.99
N LEU A 208 -4.41 7.51 -9.10
CA LEU A 208 -4.87 6.51 -10.06
C LEU A 208 -4.70 6.99 -11.50
N VAL A 209 -4.95 8.27 -11.76
CA VAL A 209 -4.78 8.88 -13.09
C VAL A 209 -3.31 9.17 -13.38
N LEU A 210 -2.59 9.75 -12.42
CA LEU A 210 -1.24 10.27 -12.67
C LEU A 210 -0.15 9.21 -12.50
N ALA A 211 -0.18 8.37 -11.46
CA ALA A 211 0.94 7.49 -11.09
C ALA A 211 1.34 6.45 -12.16
N PRO A 212 0.42 5.84 -12.93
CA PRO A 212 0.83 4.83 -13.93
C PRO A 212 1.75 5.36 -15.03
N TRP A 213 1.68 6.66 -15.35
CA TRP A 213 2.50 7.30 -16.37
C TRP A 213 3.98 7.45 -15.99
N PRO A 214 4.35 8.14 -14.88
CA PRO A 214 5.73 8.24 -14.42
C PRO A 214 6.29 6.88 -14.02
N THR A 215 5.50 5.96 -13.46
CA THR A 215 5.96 4.59 -13.19
C THR A 215 6.36 3.89 -14.50
N ALA A 216 5.54 3.95 -15.54
CA ALA A 216 5.87 3.37 -16.84
C ALA A 216 7.11 4.02 -17.49
N ALA A 217 7.25 5.34 -17.39
CA ALA A 217 8.42 6.05 -17.88
C ALA A 217 9.70 5.65 -17.12
N ALA A 218 9.62 5.59 -15.79
CA ALA A 218 10.73 5.18 -14.93
C ALA A 218 11.19 3.75 -15.23
N LEU A 219 10.27 2.79 -15.39
CA LEU A 219 10.62 1.41 -15.75
C LEU A 219 11.38 1.34 -17.08
N LYS A 220 10.95 2.10 -18.10
CA LYS A 220 11.65 2.15 -19.40
C LYS A 220 13.05 2.76 -19.27
N MET A 221 13.26 3.69 -18.36
CA MET A 221 14.57 4.30 -18.12
C MET A 221 15.49 3.41 -17.30
N SER A 222 14.96 2.56 -16.42
CA SER A 222 15.77 1.69 -15.55
C SER A 222 16.13 0.35 -16.17
N VAL A 223 15.40 -0.08 -17.21
CA VAL A 223 15.67 -1.33 -17.95
C VAL A 223 16.58 -1.09 -19.17
N ASN A 224 16.70 0.15 -19.64
CA ASN A 224 17.63 0.58 -20.70
C ASN A 224 18.99 1.00 -20.13
#